data_AF-A0A3C0NYV0-F1
#
_entry.id   AF-A0A3C0NYV0-F1
#
_cell.length_a   1.000
_cell.length_b   1.000
_cell.length_c   1.000
_cell.angle_alpha   90.00
_cell.angle_beta   90.00
_cell.angle_gamma   90.00
#
_symmetry.space_group_name_H-M   'P 1'
#
loop_
_entity.id
_entity.type
_entity.pdbx_description
1 polymer ?
#
loop_
_entity_poly.entity_id
_entity_poly.type
_entity_poly.pdbx_seq_one_letter_code
_entity_poly.pdbx_strand_id
1 'polypeptide(L)'
;AILVVAATDGVMAQTREHILLARQVGVPYIVVFLNKCDMVDDDELIELVEMEVRELLSEYEFPGDDIPVIQGSALKALEDPSCEWADKIMELMDAVDEYIPTPERDTDKPFLMPVEDVFTISG
;
A
#
# COMPACT_ATOMS: atom_id res chain seq x y z
N ALA A 1 -3.71 -2.04 -4.49
CA ALA A 1 -3.80 -0.96 -3.49
C ALA A 1 -2.44 -0.81 -2.80
N ILE A 2 -2.15 0.36 -2.22
CA ILE A 2 -0.96 0.54 -1.39
C ILE A 2 -1.42 0.52 0.07
N LEU A 3 -0.93 -0.44 0.86
CA LEU A 3 -1.18 -0.53 2.30
C LEU A 3 -0.07 0.22 3.04
N VAL A 4 -0.42 1.30 3.71
CA VAL A 4 0.54 2.10 4.47
C VAL A 4 0.43 1.75 5.95
N VAL A 5 1.54 1.33 6.56
CA VAL A 5 1.64 1.01 7.99
C VAL A 5 2.76 1.83 8.59
N ALA A 6 2.53 2.46 9.74
CA ALA A 6 3.60 3.18 10.43
C ALA A 6 4.49 2.20 11.18
N ALA A 7 5.80 2.22 10.92
CA ALA A 7 6.77 1.40 11.64
C ALA A 7 6.79 1.69 13.15
N THR A 8 6.38 2.89 13.56
CA THR A 8 6.27 3.28 14.98
C THR A 8 5.11 2.62 15.72
N ASP A 9 4.03 2.32 15.00
CA ASP A 9 2.75 1.89 15.60
C ASP A 9 2.44 0.42 15.31
N GLY A 10 3.01 -0.15 14.23
CA GLY A 10 2.77 -1.52 13.80
C GLY A 10 1.35 -1.76 13.28
N VAL A 11 0.90 -3.01 13.40
CA VAL A 11 -0.44 -3.42 12.94
C VAL A 11 -1.53 -2.92 13.90
N MET A 12 -2.48 -2.16 13.37
CA MET A 12 -3.62 -1.63 14.13
C MET A 12 -4.94 -2.28 13.71
N ALA A 13 -6.00 -2.07 14.50
CA ALA A 13 -7.34 -2.58 14.20
C ALA A 13 -7.85 -2.13 12.80
N GLN A 14 -7.53 -0.90 12.40
CA GLN A 14 -7.88 -0.37 11.09
C GLN A 14 -7.10 -1.05 9.95
N THR A 15 -5.84 -1.44 10.18
CA THR A 15 -5.03 -2.19 9.20
C THR A 15 -5.72 -3.50 8.84
N ARG A 16 -6.21 -4.22 9.85
CA ARG A 16 -6.99 -5.45 9.70
C ARG A 16 -8.30 -5.22 8.92
N GLU A 17 -9.04 -4.19 9.28
CA GLU A 17 -10.31 -3.86 8.61
C GLU A 17 -10.10 -3.49 7.13
N HIS A 18 -9.08 -2.69 6.81
CA HIS A 18 -8.79 -2.31 5.44
C HIS A 18 -8.38 -3.50 4.56
N ILE A 19 -7.58 -4.44 5.08
CA ILE A 19 -7.20 -5.65 4.33
C ILE A 19 -8.43 -6.52 4.06
N LEU A 20 -9.28 -6.71 5.08
CA LEU A 20 -10.53 -7.46 4.92
C LEU A 20 -11.46 -6.82 3.88
N LEU A 21 -11.67 -5.50 3.95
CA LEU A 21 -12.52 -4.78 3.00
C LEU A 21 -11.93 -4.81 1.59
N ALA A 22 -10.62 -4.64 1.45
CA ALA A 22 -9.93 -4.75 0.17
C ALA A 22 -10.18 -6.12 -0.49
N ARG A 23 -10.14 -7.20 0.28
CA ARG A 23 -10.49 -8.54 -0.20
C ARG A 23 -11.96 -8.63 -0.61
N GLN A 24 -12.88 -8.10 0.18
CA GLN A 24 -14.33 -8.16 -0.10
C GLN A 24 -14.74 -7.37 -1.34
N VAL A 25 -14.09 -6.23 -1.61
CA VAL A 25 -14.36 -5.43 -2.82
C VAL A 25 -13.54 -5.89 -4.03
N GLY A 26 -12.77 -6.97 -3.89
CA GLY A 26 -12.07 -7.62 -5.00
C GLY A 26 -10.77 -6.94 -5.41
N VAL A 27 -10.07 -6.26 -4.50
CA VAL A 27 -8.71 -5.75 -4.76
C VAL A 27 -7.76 -6.94 -4.96
N PRO A 28 -7.15 -7.11 -6.14
CA PRO A 28 -6.40 -8.32 -6.45
C PRO A 28 -4.94 -8.30 -5.95
N TYR A 29 -4.32 -7.12 -5.86
CA TYR A 29 -2.91 -6.95 -5.49
C TYR A 29 -2.74 -5.84 -4.46
N ILE A 30 -1.82 -6.05 -3.52
CA ILE A 30 -1.41 -5.08 -2.50
C ILE A 30 0.10 -4.94 -2.56
N VAL A 31 0.58 -3.69 -2.47
CA VAL A 31 1.98 -3.34 -2.18
C VAL A 31 2.00 -2.66 -0.81
N VAL A 32 3.00 -2.92 0.02
CA VAL A 32 3.08 -2.37 1.38
C VAL A 32 4.14 -1.27 1.43
N PHE A 33 3.82 -0.18 2.11
CA PHE A 33 4.78 0.86 2.49
C PHE A 33 4.84 0.99 4.01
N LEU A 34 5.96 0.56 4.61
CA LEU A 34 6.28 0.81 6.01
C LEU A 34 6.80 2.24 6.14
N ASN A 35 5.96 3.12 6.65
CA ASN A 35 6.21 4.55 6.74
C ASN A 35 6.78 4.94 8.12
N LYS A 36 7.34 6.15 8.22
CA LYS A 36 7.95 6.71 9.42
C LYS A 36 9.17 5.92 9.92
N CYS A 37 9.89 5.23 9.02
CA CYS A 37 11.13 4.53 9.39
C CYS A 37 12.21 5.49 9.91
N ASP A 38 12.14 6.79 9.57
CA ASP A 38 13.03 7.83 10.11
C ASP A 38 12.85 8.08 11.62
N MET A 39 11.77 7.57 12.22
CA MET A 39 11.45 7.72 13.63
C MET A 39 11.75 6.46 14.45
N VAL A 40 12.27 5.40 13.81
CA VAL A 40 12.58 4.12 14.43
C VAL A 40 14.07 3.84 14.24
N ASP A 41 14.82 3.84 15.35
CA ASP A 41 16.28 3.64 15.33
C ASP A 41 16.68 2.15 15.38
N ASP A 42 15.72 1.24 15.57
CA ASP A 42 15.94 -0.20 15.76
C ASP A 42 15.40 -0.99 14.56
N ASP A 43 16.32 -1.50 13.75
CA ASP A 43 16.01 -2.31 12.56
C ASP A 43 15.25 -3.60 12.94
N GLU A 44 15.49 -4.19 14.12
CA GLU A 44 14.78 -5.40 14.56
C GLU A 44 13.29 -5.12 14.78
N LEU A 45 12.93 -3.90 15.21
CA LEU A 45 11.54 -3.50 15.38
C LEU A 45 10.83 -3.32 14.03
N ILE A 46 11.54 -2.79 13.02
CA ILE A 46 11.00 -2.64 11.66
C ILE A 46 10.75 -4.03 11.04
N GLU A 47 11.70 -4.96 11.19
CA GLU A 47 11.55 -6.35 10.73
C GLU A 47 10.39 -7.06 11.41
N LEU A 48 10.21 -6.84 12.73
CA LEU A 48 9.07 -7.40 13.47
C LEU A 48 7.73 -6.87 12.92
N VAL A 49 7.62 -5.56 12.69
CA VAL A 49 6.41 -4.97 12.11
C VAL A 49 6.15 -5.51 10.70
N GLU A 50 7.19 -5.66 9.89
CA GLU A 50 7.07 -6.27 8.56
C GLU A 50 6.49 -7.69 8.66
N MET A 51 7.03 -8.52 9.55
CA MET A 51 6.55 -9.89 9.77
C MET A 51 5.08 -9.91 10.18
N GLU A 52 4.66 -9.06 11.13
CA GLU A 52 3.25 -8.97 11.55
C GLU A 52 2.32 -8.55 10.39
N VAL A 53 2.76 -7.63 9.52
CA VAL A 53 1.99 -7.22 8.35
C VAL A 53 1.86 -8.36 7.34
N ARG A 54 2.95 -9.11 7.09
CA ARG A 54 2.93 -10.27 6.19
C ARG A 54 2.02 -11.37 6.71
N GLU A 55 2.09 -11.69 8.00
CA GLU A 55 1.18 -12.66 8.64
C GLU A 55 -0.28 -12.25 8.49
N LEU A 56 -0.59 -10.97 8.71
CA LEU A 56 -1.95 -10.44 8.56
C LEU A 56 -2.45 -10.51 7.12
N LEU A 57 -1.60 -10.20 6.14
CA LEU A 57 -1.95 -10.33 4.73
C LEU A 57 -2.25 -11.78 4.36
N SER A 58 -1.42 -12.72 4.84
CA SER A 58 -1.63 -14.16 4.67
C SER A 58 -2.92 -14.66 5.33
N GLU A 59 -3.29 -14.12 6.51
CA GLU A 59 -4.57 -14.43 7.19
C GLU A 59 -5.78 -14.12 6.29
N TYR A 60 -5.71 -13.06 5.47
CA TYR A 60 -6.78 -12.63 4.57
C TYR A 60 -6.58 -13.06 3.10
N GLU A 61 -5.83 -14.14 2.88
CA GLU A 61 -5.64 -14.79 1.57
C GLU A 61 -4.91 -13.91 0.52
N PHE A 62 -4.09 -12.96 0.98
CA PHE A 62 -3.09 -12.32 0.14
C PHE A 62 -1.76 -13.08 0.24
N PRO A 63 -0.90 -13.02 -0.80
CA PRO A 63 0.40 -13.71 -0.77
C PRO A 63 1.42 -12.92 0.06
N GLY A 64 1.26 -12.94 1.39
CA GLY A 64 2.02 -12.10 2.33
C GLY A 64 3.54 -12.22 2.18
N ASP A 65 4.07 -13.40 1.87
CA ASP A 65 5.52 -13.62 1.68
C ASP A 65 6.06 -13.03 0.36
N ASP A 66 5.22 -12.93 -0.67
CA ASP A 66 5.62 -12.47 -2.02
C ASP A 66 5.30 -10.99 -2.26
N ILE A 67 4.55 -10.34 -1.36
CA ILE A 67 4.18 -8.93 -1.49
C ILE A 67 5.42 -8.05 -1.28
N PRO A 68 5.68 -7.07 -2.18
CA PRO A 68 6.72 -6.08 -1.96
C PRO A 68 6.40 -5.22 -0.73
N VAL A 69 7.39 -5.09 0.16
CA VAL A 69 7.33 -4.22 1.34
C VAL A 69 8.46 -3.22 1.23
N ILE A 70 8.12 -1.93 1.15
CA ILE A 70 9.10 -0.85 1.02
C ILE A 70 9.13 -0.08 2.33
N GLN A 71 10.32 0.04 2.90
CA GLN A 71 10.58 0.76 4.15
C GLN A 71 11.02 2.18 3.81
N GLY A 72 10.37 3.19 4.38
CA GLY A 72 10.60 4.58 4.00
C GLY A 72 10.02 5.63 4.94
N SER A 73 10.25 6.90 4.57
CA SER A 73 9.67 8.06 5.21
C SER A 73 9.06 9.00 4.18
N ALA A 74 7.73 8.98 4.09
CA ALA A 74 7.01 9.86 3.17
C ALA A 74 7.17 11.34 3.53
N LEU A 75 7.34 11.66 4.82
CA LEU A 75 7.54 13.04 5.26
C LEU A 75 8.91 13.55 4.80
N LYS A 76 9.98 12.80 5.04
CA LYS A 76 11.34 13.20 4.63
C LYS A 76 11.46 13.32 3.11
N ALA A 77 10.85 12.38 2.38
CA ALA A 77 10.79 12.44 0.92
C ALA A 77 10.07 13.70 0.40
N LEU A 78 9.03 14.15 1.09
CA LEU A 78 8.27 15.35 0.74
C LEU A 78 9.03 16.64 1.11
N GLU A 79 9.72 16.65 2.24
CA GLU A 79 10.52 17.79 2.73
C GLU A 79 11.72 18.05 1.82
N ASP A 80 12.39 17.00 1.36
CA ASP A 80 13.55 17.07 0.47
C ASP A 80 13.50 15.98 -0.61
N PRO A 81 13.07 16.31 -1.83
CA PRO A 81 13.05 15.38 -2.96
C PRO A 81 14.43 14.88 -3.42
N SER A 82 15.53 15.39 -2.86
CA SER A 82 16.90 14.96 -3.16
C SER A 82 17.52 14.09 -2.08
N CYS A 83 16.80 13.80 -0.99
CA CYS A 83 17.26 12.92 0.07
C CYS A 83 17.04 11.43 -0.28
N GLU A 84 17.69 10.54 0.47
CA GLU A 84 17.57 9.08 0.29
C GLU A 84 16.14 8.54 0.45
N TRP A 85 15.28 9.25 1.19
CA TRP A 85 13.89 8.84 1.36
C TRP A 85 13.05 9.07 0.11
N ALA A 86 13.47 9.99 -0.77
CA ALA A 86 12.83 10.18 -2.07
C ALA A 86 13.04 8.95 -2.97
N ASP A 87 14.21 8.31 -2.90
CA ASP A 87 14.49 7.07 -3.62
C ASP A 87 13.58 5.93 -3.16
N LYS A 88 13.18 5.89 -1.87
CA LYS A 88 12.19 4.92 -1.37
C LYS A 88 10.79 5.11 -1.95
N ILE A 89 10.41 6.34 -2.33
CA ILE A 89 9.16 6.57 -3.04
C ILE A 89 9.25 6.07 -4.47
N MET A 90 10.40 6.27 -5.13
CA MET A 90 10.64 5.70 -6.45
C MET A 90 10.62 4.17 -6.41
N GLU A 91 11.28 3.55 -5.45
CA GLU A 91 11.25 2.10 -5.21
C GLU A 91 9.82 1.57 -4.99
N LEU A 92 8.99 2.32 -4.25
CA LEU A 92 7.57 1.99 -4.08
C LEU A 92 6.81 2.03 -5.42
N MET A 93 7.07 3.02 -6.27
CA MET A 93 6.41 3.12 -7.58
C MET A 93 6.90 2.03 -8.54
N ASP A 94 8.19 1.72 -8.53
CA ASP A 94 8.77 0.62 -9.31
C ASP A 94 8.13 -0.72 -8.90
N ALA A 95 7.98 -0.96 -7.60
CA ALA A 95 7.29 -2.14 -7.09
C ALA A 95 5.82 -2.20 -7.51
N VAL A 96 5.13 -1.06 -7.55
CA VAL A 96 3.74 -0.98 -8.07
C VAL A 96 3.70 -1.35 -9.55
N ASP A 97 4.60 -0.81 -10.36
CA ASP A 97 4.66 -1.05 -11.80
C ASP A 97 5.01 -2.51 -12.13
N GLU A 98 5.90 -3.14 -11.35
CA GLU A 98 6.34 -4.52 -11.56
C GLU A 98 5.36 -5.55 -10.99
N TYR A 99 4.77 -5.28 -9.83
CA TYR A 99 3.95 -6.25 -9.10
C TYR A 99 2.47 -6.21 -9.48
N ILE A 100 1.93 -5.03 -9.82
CA ILE A 100 0.51 -4.87 -10.16
C ILE A 100 0.36 -4.93 -11.69
N PRO A 101 -0.15 -6.04 -12.25
CA PRO A 101 -0.33 -6.15 -13.69
C PRO A 101 -1.37 -5.14 -14.18
N THR A 102 -1.16 -4.65 -15.40
CA THR A 102 -2.20 -3.85 -16.07
C THR A 102 -3.45 -4.73 -16.24
N PRO A 103 -4.62 -4.31 -15.71
CA PRO A 103 -5.82 -5.13 -15.78
C PRO A 103 -6.31 -5.27 -17.21
N GLU A 104 -6.83 -6.45 -17.54
CA GLU A 104 -7.52 -6.68 -18.81
C GLU A 104 -8.81 -5.85 -18.83
N ARG A 105 -8.99 -5.06 -19.90
CA ARG A 105 -10.14 -4.17 -20.04
C ARG A 105 -11.26 -4.88 -20.79
N ASP A 106 -12.42 -4.99 -20.16
CA ASP A 106 -13.63 -5.56 -20.76
C ASP A 106 -14.35 -4.58 -21.72
N THR A 107 -13.72 -4.21 -22.83
CA THR A 107 -14.27 -3.20 -23.77
C THR A 107 -15.42 -3.71 -24.63
N ASP A 108 -15.61 -5.02 -24.73
CA ASP A 108 -16.65 -5.65 -25.56
C ASP A 108 -17.96 -5.93 -24.80
N LYS A 109 -18.03 -5.55 -23.52
CA LYS A 109 -19.23 -5.70 -22.67
C LYS A 109 -20.11 -4.44 -22.72
N PRO A 110 -21.38 -4.53 -22.30
CA PRO A 110 -22.22 -3.34 -22.12
C PRO A 110 -21.55 -2.33 -21.18
N PHE A 111 -21.69 -1.04 -21.49
CA PHE A 111 -21.16 0.03 -20.66
C PHE A 111 -21.70 -0.04 -19.23
N LEU A 112 -20.79 -0.06 -18.26
CA LEU A 112 -21.09 0.00 -16.84
C LEU A 112 -20.03 0.88 -16.16
N MET A 113 -20.48 1.94 -15.49
CA MET A 113 -19.62 2.87 -14.76
C MET A 113 -20.26 3.16 -13.40
N PRO A 114 -19.72 2.63 -12.30
CA PRO A 114 -20.17 2.96 -10.96
C PRO A 114 -20.03 4.47 -10.70
N VAL A 115 -21.06 5.11 -10.14
CA VAL A 115 -20.98 6.51 -9.72
C VAL A 115 -20.33 6.56 -8.35
N GLU A 116 -19.14 7.16 -8.28
CA GLU A 116 -18.40 7.33 -7.02
C GLU A 116 -18.91 8.55 -6.23
N ASP A 117 -19.09 9.69 -6.91
CA ASP A 117 -19.60 10.93 -6.31
C ASP A 117 -20.35 11.80 -7.34
N VAL A 118 -21.14 12.78 -6.89
CA VAL A 118 -21.95 13.68 -7.72
C VAL A 118 -21.67 15.14 -7.37
N PHE A 119 -21.16 15.88 -8.34
CA PHE A 119 -20.89 17.31 -8.21
C PHE A 119 -21.84 18.15 -9.08
N THR A 120 -22.17 19.35 -8.61
CA THR A 120 -22.86 20.37 -9.42
C THR A 120 -21.83 21.35 -9.96
N ILE A 121 -21.68 21.40 -11.28
CA ILE A 121 -20.83 22.39 -11.96
C ILE A 121 -21.70 23.57 -12.36
N SER A 122 -21.38 24.76 -11.86
CA SER A 122 -22.12 25.99 -12.19
C SER A 122 -21.94 26.37 -13.67
N GLY A 123 -23.06 26.68 -14.34
CA GLY A 123 -23.14 27.22 -15.70
C GLY A 123 -24.29 28.21 -15.82
#